data_AF-A0A4Y8KBT9-F1
#
_entry.id   AF-A0A4Y8KBT9-F1
#
_cell.length_a   1.000
_cell.length_b   1.000
_cell.length_c   1.000
_cell.angle_alpha   90.00
_cell.angle_beta   90.00
_cell.angle_gamma   90.00
#
_symmetry.space_group_name_H-M   'P 1'
#
loop_
_entity.id
_entity.type
_entity.pdbx_description
1 polymer ?
#
loop_
_entity_poly.entity_id
_entity_poly.type
_entity_poly.pdbx_seq_one_letter_code
_entity_poly.pdbx_strand_id
1 'polypeptide(L)'
;MLQRIGHQRPGCEFLPGRAVRRRRRPSDGRDGPACRSLPTCRVCELAIKLALAVTLPGVDIAEIVRVQRMSTMTTLQQLTRAKNSGDDPESTDELAWLLVIDSLIFQAEAEIRWLDHSNSRLARAKARGLAASEPLVEPRRRGRPARPETSSSDRPVTDPAVVR
;
A
#
# COMPACT_ATOMS: atom_id res chain seq x y z
N MET A 1 -47.33 -32.90 -43.06
CA MET A 1 -47.85 -31.62 -43.59
C MET A 1 -47.08 -30.49 -42.88
N LEU A 2 -45.80 -30.29 -43.22
CA LEU A 2 -45.28 -29.26 -44.14
C LEU A 2 -45.86 -27.85 -43.93
N GLN A 3 -45.06 -26.95 -43.36
CA GLN A 3 -44.63 -25.64 -43.91
C GLN A 3 -43.88 -24.86 -42.81
N ARG A 4 -42.57 -24.61 -42.90
CA ARG A 4 -41.79 -23.67 -43.75
C ARG A 4 -42.17 -22.17 -43.61
N ILE A 5 -41.21 -21.44 -43.03
CA ILE A 5 -40.64 -20.14 -43.47
C ILE A 5 -41.47 -18.88 -43.22
N GLY A 6 -40.81 -17.92 -42.55
CA GLY A 6 -41.24 -16.53 -42.45
C GLY A 6 -40.17 -15.65 -41.79
N HIS A 7 -38.95 -15.68 -42.30
CA HIS A 7 -37.91 -14.70 -41.97
C HIS A 7 -38.38 -13.34 -42.49
N GLN A 8 -38.62 -12.36 -41.62
CA GLN A 8 -38.58 -10.96 -42.03
C GLN A 8 -38.13 -10.05 -40.89
N ARG A 9 -36.99 -9.41 -41.15
CA ARG A 9 -36.34 -8.43 -40.30
C ARG A 9 -37.15 -7.14 -40.32
N PRO A 10 -37.36 -6.47 -39.17
CA PRO A 10 -37.84 -5.10 -39.19
C PRO A 10 -36.78 -4.20 -39.81
N GLY A 11 -37.19 -3.43 -40.82
CA GLY A 11 -36.37 -2.44 -41.48
C GLY A 11 -35.84 -1.40 -40.48
N CYS A 12 -34.52 -1.32 -40.38
CA CYS A 12 -33.87 -0.08 -39.98
C CYS A 12 -33.71 0.74 -41.25
N GLU A 13 -34.52 1.78 -41.38
CA GLU A 13 -34.31 2.84 -42.36
C GLU A 13 -32.89 3.41 -42.21
N PHE A 14 -32.18 3.36 -43.32
CA PHE A 14 -30.81 3.79 -43.48
C PHE A 14 -30.82 5.28 -43.84
N LEU A 15 -30.56 6.16 -42.87
CA LEU A 15 -30.29 7.57 -43.13
C LEU A 15 -28.81 7.75 -43.51
N PRO A 16 -28.49 8.47 -44.61
CA PRO A 16 -27.12 8.70 -45.04
C PRO A 16 -26.50 9.85 -44.23
N GLY A 17 -25.90 9.52 -43.10
CA GLY A 17 -25.10 10.43 -42.28
C GLY A 17 -23.68 9.88 -42.11
N ARG A 18 -22.69 10.63 -42.61
CA ARG A 18 -21.23 10.38 -42.55
C ARG A 18 -20.78 9.37 -41.49
N ALA A 19 -20.27 8.24 -41.95
CA ALA A 19 -19.54 7.28 -41.11
C ALA A 19 -18.23 7.92 -40.62
N VAL A 20 -18.26 8.56 -39.46
CA VAL A 20 -17.03 8.83 -38.71
C VAL A 20 -16.56 7.48 -38.20
N ARG A 21 -15.57 6.88 -38.87
CA ARG A 21 -14.82 5.73 -38.34
C ARG A 21 -14.17 6.16 -37.03
N ARG A 22 -14.85 5.96 -35.90
CA ARG A 22 -14.20 5.99 -34.60
C ARG A 22 -13.23 4.82 -34.59
N ARG A 23 -11.93 5.14 -34.73
CA ARG A 23 -10.87 4.17 -34.46
C ARG A 23 -11.13 3.59 -33.07
N ARG A 24 -11.44 2.30 -32.98
CA ARG A 24 -11.32 1.58 -31.70
C ARG A 24 -9.86 1.70 -31.31
N ARG A 25 -9.55 2.46 -30.25
CA ARG A 25 -8.25 2.35 -29.60
C ARG A 25 -8.17 0.95 -28.98
N PRO A 26 -7.07 0.21 -29.15
CA PRO A 26 -6.83 -0.98 -28.35
C PRO A 26 -6.77 -0.55 -26.89
N SER A 27 -7.66 -1.10 -26.07
CA SER A 27 -7.55 -1.06 -24.62
C SER A 27 -6.40 -1.97 -24.22
N ASP A 28 -5.18 -1.46 -24.30
CA ASP A 28 -4.08 -1.92 -23.46
C ASP A 28 -3.84 -0.83 -22.42
N GLY A 29 -3.90 -1.20 -21.16
CA GLY A 29 -3.93 -0.26 -20.05
C GLY A 29 -4.67 -0.87 -18.89
N ARG A 30 -3.91 -1.45 -17.97
CA ARG A 30 -4.35 -1.87 -16.64
C ARG A 30 -4.78 -0.65 -15.84
N ASP A 31 -5.96 -0.13 -16.13
CA ASP A 31 -6.66 0.79 -15.27
C ASP A 31 -7.77 -0.01 -14.57
N GLY A 32 -7.36 -0.82 -13.59
CA GLY A 32 -8.29 -1.10 -12.47
C GLY A 32 -8.68 0.24 -11.86
N PRO A 33 -9.83 0.36 -11.16
CA PRO A 33 -10.23 1.63 -10.57
C PRO A 33 -9.13 2.07 -9.60
N ALA A 34 -8.25 2.94 -10.08
CA ALA A 34 -7.37 3.69 -9.23
C ALA A 34 -8.34 4.43 -8.31
N CYS A 35 -8.29 4.13 -7.02
CA CYS A 35 -8.80 5.01 -5.98
C CYS A 35 -8.00 6.31 -6.03
N ARG A 36 -8.13 7.06 -7.12
CA ARG A 36 -7.48 8.33 -7.34
C ARG A 36 -8.36 9.33 -6.63
N SER A 37 -7.78 9.92 -5.59
CA SER A 37 -8.36 10.81 -4.57
C SER A 37 -9.30 10.13 -3.58
N LEU A 38 -8.76 9.59 -2.48
CA LEU A 38 -9.50 9.57 -1.22
C LEU A 38 -8.59 9.98 -0.06
N PRO A 39 -9.11 10.80 0.87
CA PRO A 39 -8.40 11.21 2.06
C PRO A 39 -8.08 9.96 2.89
N THR A 40 -6.83 9.83 3.34
CA THR A 40 -6.45 9.07 4.55
C THR A 40 -7.22 7.77 4.83
N CYS A 41 -7.46 6.90 3.83
CA CYS A 41 -8.00 5.58 4.12
C CYS A 41 -6.92 4.81 4.89
N ARG A 42 -7.11 4.64 6.21
CA ARG A 42 -6.15 4.01 7.12
C ARG A 42 -5.74 2.61 6.66
N VAL A 43 -6.69 1.86 6.07
CA VAL A 43 -6.43 0.53 5.51
C VAL A 43 -5.49 0.60 4.30
N CYS A 44 -5.58 1.63 3.46
CA CYS A 44 -4.68 1.79 2.30
C CYS A 44 -3.22 2.02 2.74
N GLU A 45 -3.02 2.89 3.73
CA GLU A 45 -1.68 3.16 4.28
C GLU A 45 -1.10 1.89 4.92
N LEU A 46 -1.90 1.19 5.73
CA LEU A 46 -1.50 -0.05 6.38
C LEU A 46 -1.20 -1.17 5.38
N ALA A 47 -1.97 -1.26 4.29
CA ALA A 47 -1.72 -2.22 3.21
C ALA A 47 -0.34 -2.02 2.57
N ILE A 48 0.04 -0.77 2.30
CA ILE A 48 1.37 -0.44 1.76
C ILE A 48 2.46 -0.80 2.77
N LYS A 49 2.28 -0.45 4.05
CA LYS A 49 3.24 -0.77 5.12
C LYS A 49 3.44 -2.28 5.27
N LEU A 50 2.36 -3.08 5.27
CA LEU A 50 2.47 -4.54 5.36
C LEU A 50 3.11 -5.13 4.12
N ALA A 51 2.77 -4.65 2.92
CA ALA A 51 3.39 -5.11 1.68
C ALA A 51 4.91 -4.90 1.68
N LEU A 52 5.37 -3.74 2.19
CA LEU A 52 6.80 -3.48 2.37
C LEU A 52 7.42 -4.39 3.44
N ALA A 53 6.77 -4.55 4.60
CA ALA A 53 7.26 -5.39 5.69
C ALA A 53 7.49 -6.85 5.25
N VAL A 54 6.62 -7.40 4.38
CA VAL A 54 6.80 -8.76 3.82
C VAL A 54 8.10 -8.92 3.04
N THR A 55 8.63 -7.84 2.46
CA THR A 55 9.86 -7.88 1.65
C THR A 55 11.14 -7.72 2.46
N LEU A 56 11.05 -7.47 3.77
CA LEU A 56 12.19 -7.18 4.63
C LEU A 56 12.55 -8.38 5.53
N PRO A 57 13.82 -8.84 5.53
CA PRO A 57 14.27 -9.89 6.44
C PRO A 57 14.25 -9.42 7.90
N GLY A 58 13.98 -10.36 8.81
CA GLY A 58 14.01 -10.10 10.26
C GLY A 58 12.80 -9.35 10.81
N VAL A 59 11.81 -9.00 9.98
CA VAL A 59 10.58 -8.35 10.42
C VAL A 59 9.55 -9.40 10.84
N ASP A 60 9.13 -9.38 12.11
CA ASP A 60 8.01 -10.19 12.59
C ASP A 60 6.67 -9.54 12.22
N ILE A 61 6.14 -9.92 11.07
CA ILE A 61 4.87 -9.39 10.55
C ILE A 61 3.69 -9.84 11.42
N ALA A 62 3.76 -11.02 12.05
CA ALA A 62 2.67 -11.50 12.90
C ALA A 62 2.55 -10.62 14.15
N GLU A 63 3.70 -10.22 14.72
CA GLU A 63 3.75 -9.28 15.83
C GLU A 63 3.23 -7.89 15.43
N ILE A 64 3.61 -7.35 14.27
CA ILE A 64 3.10 -6.07 13.76
C ILE A 64 1.57 -6.11 13.63
N VAL A 65 1.02 -7.16 13.04
CA VAL A 65 -0.44 -7.33 12.88
C VAL A 65 -1.12 -7.40 14.25
N ARG A 66 -0.53 -8.15 15.20
CA ARG A 66 -1.07 -8.27 16.57
C ARG A 66 -1.12 -6.92 17.27
N VAL A 67 -0.03 -6.15 17.23
CA VAL A 67 0.05 -4.82 17.85
C VAL A 67 -0.95 -3.85 17.21
N GLN A 68 -1.03 -3.82 15.88
CA GLN A 68 -2.00 -2.96 15.19
C GLN A 68 -3.44 -3.33 15.56
N ARG A 69 -3.78 -4.63 15.59
CA ARG A 69 -5.13 -5.09 15.97
C ARG A 69 -5.51 -4.70 17.39
N MET A 70 -4.58 -4.79 18.34
CA MET A 70 -4.81 -4.33 19.71
C MET A 70 -5.07 -2.82 19.76
N SER A 71 -4.25 -2.02 19.06
CA SER A 71 -4.43 -0.57 18.97
C SER A 71 -5.80 -0.19 18.38
N THR A 72 -6.22 -0.88 17.31
CA THR A 72 -7.51 -0.63 16.64
C THR A 72 -8.68 -1.08 17.52
N MET A 73 -8.55 -2.18 18.26
CA MET A 73 -9.57 -2.61 19.24
C MET A 73 -9.75 -1.59 20.36
N THR A 74 -8.67 -1.04 20.90
CA THR A 74 -8.75 0.04 21.90
C THR A 74 -9.44 1.27 21.31
N THR A 75 -9.13 1.64 20.07
CA THR A 75 -9.79 2.76 19.38
C THR A 75 -11.30 2.50 19.24
N LEU A 76 -11.68 1.29 18.81
CA LEU A 76 -13.09 0.90 18.68
C LEU A 76 -13.83 1.01 20.02
N GLN A 77 -13.25 0.51 21.11
CA GLN A 77 -13.84 0.60 22.44
C GLN A 77 -14.03 2.07 22.90
N GLN A 78 -13.08 2.95 22.60
CA GLN A 78 -13.18 4.37 22.90
C GLN A 78 -14.32 5.03 22.11
N LEU A 79 -14.42 4.73 20.81
CA LEU A 79 -15.48 5.25 19.94
C LEU A 79 -16.86 4.75 20.36
N THR A 80 -17.01 3.47 20.72
CA THR A 80 -18.27 2.93 21.23
C THR A 80 -18.68 3.58 22.55
N ARG A 81 -17.74 3.84 23.45
CA ARG A 81 -18.04 4.59 24.70
C ARG A 81 -18.47 6.02 24.43
N ALA A 82 -17.81 6.68 23.48
CA ALA A 82 -18.17 8.03 23.06
C ALA A 82 -19.59 8.05 22.48
N LYS A 83 -19.91 7.13 21.55
CA LYS A 83 -21.23 6.96 20.96
C LYS A 83 -22.32 6.80 22.03
N ASN A 84 -22.15 5.84 22.93
CA ASN A 84 -23.12 5.56 24.00
C ASN A 84 -23.37 6.75 24.95
N SER A 85 -22.44 7.70 25.02
CA SER A 85 -22.57 8.89 25.88
C SER A 85 -23.47 9.97 25.27
N GLY A 86 -23.83 9.85 23.98
CA GLY A 86 -24.64 10.83 23.26
C GLY A 86 -25.58 10.18 22.24
N ASP A 87 -26.09 8.97 22.52
CA ASP A 87 -26.92 8.18 21.58
C ASP A 87 -28.29 8.82 21.25
N ASP A 88 -28.73 9.83 22.00
CA ASP A 88 -29.97 10.58 21.75
C ASP A 88 -29.63 12.07 21.51
N PRO A 89 -29.43 12.48 20.23
CA PRO A 89 -29.00 13.84 19.91
C PRO A 89 -30.17 14.83 19.98
N GLU A 90 -30.01 15.89 20.77
CA GLU A 90 -31.01 16.97 20.93
C GLU A 90 -30.75 18.13 19.95
N SER A 91 -29.63 18.10 19.22
CA SER A 91 -29.22 19.15 18.27
C SER A 91 -28.65 18.59 16.97
N THR A 92 -28.69 19.39 15.90
CA THR A 92 -28.08 19.03 14.60
C THR A 92 -26.56 18.84 14.71
N ASP A 93 -25.89 19.57 15.61
CA ASP A 93 -24.46 19.43 15.84
C ASP A 93 -24.11 18.09 16.52
N GLU A 94 -24.93 17.65 17.48
CA GLU A 94 -24.80 16.32 18.10
C GLU A 94 -25.02 15.19 17.10
N LEU A 95 -26.05 15.32 16.25
CA LEU A 95 -26.29 14.36 15.16
C LEU A 95 -25.11 14.29 14.18
N ALA A 96 -24.57 15.45 13.77
CA ALA A 96 -23.43 15.50 12.87
C ALA A 96 -22.19 14.81 13.50
N TRP A 97 -21.96 15.02 14.79
CA TRP A 97 -20.90 14.36 15.52
C TRP A 97 -21.10 12.83 15.61
N LEU A 98 -22.32 12.36 15.89
CA LEU A 98 -22.64 10.92 15.91
C LEU A 98 -22.35 10.24 14.57
N LEU A 99 -22.69 10.88 13.45
CA LEU A 99 -22.39 10.35 12.11
C LEU A 99 -20.87 10.21 11.86
N VAL A 100 -20.07 11.14 12.39
CA VAL A 100 -18.60 11.03 12.34
C VAL A 100 -18.12 9.84 13.17
N ILE A 101 -18.65 9.69 14.40
CA ILE A 101 -18.31 8.54 15.26
C ILE A 101 -18.67 7.22 14.59
N ASP A 102 -19.85 7.10 13.97
CA ASP A 102 -20.27 5.92 13.22
C ASP A 102 -19.30 5.60 12.08
N SER A 103 -18.87 6.61 11.31
CA SER A 103 -17.86 6.42 10.26
C SER A 103 -16.55 5.87 10.82
N LEU A 104 -16.09 6.40 11.96
CA LEU A 104 -14.85 5.97 12.61
C LEU A 104 -14.96 4.54 13.16
N ILE A 105 -16.12 4.17 13.72
CA ILE A 105 -16.41 2.79 14.16
C ILE A 105 -16.32 1.84 12.97
N PHE A 106 -17.00 2.14 11.86
CA PHE A 106 -16.95 1.29 10.67
C PHE A 106 -15.55 1.17 10.07
N GLN A 107 -14.75 2.23 10.12
CA GLN A 107 -13.35 2.18 9.69
C GLN A 107 -12.52 1.25 10.58
N ALA A 108 -12.66 1.34 11.91
CA ALA A 108 -11.95 0.46 12.85
C ALA A 108 -12.34 -1.01 12.68
N GLU A 109 -13.62 -1.30 12.48
CA GLU A 109 -14.11 -2.66 12.21
C GLU A 109 -13.61 -3.22 10.88
N ALA A 110 -13.63 -2.40 9.83
CA ALA A 110 -13.11 -2.79 8.52
C ALA A 110 -11.61 -3.10 8.60
N GLU A 111 -10.86 -2.30 9.36
CA GLU A 111 -9.43 -2.53 9.58
C GLU A 111 -9.16 -3.85 10.33
N ILE A 112 -9.88 -4.14 11.42
CA ILE A 112 -9.75 -5.41 12.14
C ILE A 112 -10.04 -6.60 11.22
N ARG A 113 -11.15 -6.56 10.48
CA ARG A 113 -11.51 -7.63 9.54
C ARG A 113 -10.46 -7.81 8.44
N TRP A 114 -9.93 -6.71 7.91
CA TRP A 114 -8.87 -6.75 6.90
C TRP A 114 -7.56 -7.31 7.46
N LEU A 115 -7.19 -6.95 8.70
CA LEU A 115 -6.01 -7.49 9.39
C LEU A 115 -6.13 -8.99 9.63
N ASP A 116 -7.28 -9.47 10.10
CA ASP A 116 -7.52 -10.90 10.35
C ASP A 116 -7.44 -11.72 9.04
N HIS A 117 -8.01 -11.18 7.96
CA HIS A 117 -7.89 -11.77 6.62
C HIS A 117 -6.43 -11.81 6.13
N SER A 118 -5.70 -10.70 6.29
CA SER A 118 -4.32 -10.56 5.86
C SER A 118 -3.39 -11.48 6.66
N ASN A 119 -3.57 -11.58 7.98
CA ASN A 119 -2.83 -12.51 8.84
C ASN A 119 -3.02 -13.96 8.38
N SER A 120 -4.26 -14.34 8.10
CA SER A 120 -4.59 -15.67 7.59
C SER A 120 -3.91 -15.95 6.24
N ARG A 121 -3.84 -14.94 5.36
CA ARG A 121 -3.13 -15.04 4.06
C ARG A 121 -1.62 -15.19 4.26
N LEU A 122 -1.03 -14.43 5.18
CA LEU A 122 0.40 -14.48 5.51
C LEU A 122 0.80 -15.83 6.12
N ALA A 123 -0.01 -16.35 7.05
CA ALA A 123 0.20 -17.67 7.64
C ALA A 123 0.22 -18.78 6.58
N ARG A 124 -0.73 -18.74 5.62
CA ARG A 124 -0.74 -19.68 4.48
C ARG A 124 0.47 -19.51 3.56
N ALA A 125 0.92 -18.28 3.32
CA ALA A 125 2.11 -18.03 2.50
C ALA A 125 3.38 -18.58 3.18
N LYS A 126 3.52 -18.39 4.49
CA LYS A 126 4.61 -18.96 5.31
C LYS A 126 4.62 -20.48 5.25
N ALA A 127 3.46 -21.13 5.39
CA ALA A 127 3.34 -22.59 5.30
C ALA A 127 3.72 -23.15 3.91
N ARG A 128 3.62 -22.34 2.85
CA ARG A 128 4.03 -22.68 1.48
C ARG A 128 5.49 -22.35 1.18
N GLY A 129 6.26 -21.87 2.15
CA GLY A 129 7.65 -21.45 1.97
C GLY A 129 7.82 -20.14 1.19
N LEU A 130 6.75 -19.37 0.96
CA LEU A 130 6.83 -18.07 0.28
C LEU A 130 7.36 -16.95 1.20
N ALA A 131 7.55 -17.24 2.50
CA ALA A 131 8.23 -16.35 3.42
C ALA A 131 9.75 -16.47 3.22
N ALA A 132 10.26 -15.85 2.15
CA ALA A 132 11.69 -15.69 1.95
C ALA A 132 12.15 -14.34 2.50
N SER A 133 12.94 -14.36 3.56
CA SER A 133 14.32 -13.90 3.46
C SER A 133 15.13 -14.48 4.60
N GLU A 134 16.12 -15.30 4.24
CA GLU A 134 17.34 -15.50 5.00
C GLU A 134 17.78 -14.18 5.66
N PRO A 135 18.31 -14.22 6.90
CA PRO A 135 18.87 -13.03 7.50
C PRO A 135 19.89 -12.43 6.54
N LEU A 136 19.80 -11.12 6.29
CA LEU A 136 20.89 -10.40 5.64
C LEU A 136 22.13 -10.68 6.49
N VAL A 137 23.02 -11.54 5.96
CA VAL A 137 24.33 -11.81 6.55
C VAL A 137 25.06 -10.47 6.64
N GLU A 138 25.27 -10.09 7.89
CA GLU A 138 26.04 -9.00 8.48
C GLU A 138 25.79 -7.55 8.04
N PRO A 139 25.85 -6.59 9.00
CA PRO A 139 25.92 -5.19 8.67
C PRO A 139 27.24 -5.00 7.94
N ARG A 140 27.18 -4.82 6.62
CA ARG A 140 28.33 -4.39 5.82
C ARG A 140 28.84 -3.12 6.47
N ARG A 141 29.94 -3.24 7.21
CA ARG A 141 30.71 -2.13 7.75
C ARG A 141 30.91 -1.18 6.59
N ARG A 142 30.17 -0.07 6.61
CA ARG A 142 30.24 0.97 5.61
C ARG A 142 31.71 1.39 5.58
N GLY A 143 32.40 1.02 4.51
CA GLY A 143 33.82 1.25 4.35
C GLY A 143 34.10 2.73 4.54
N ARG A 144 34.60 3.09 5.71
CA ARG A 144 35.46 4.25 5.82
C ARG A 144 36.78 3.77 5.24
N PRO A 145 37.23 4.26 4.06
CA PRO A 145 38.57 3.93 3.63
C PRO A 145 39.51 4.41 4.73
N ALA A 146 40.38 3.51 5.19
CA ALA A 146 41.52 3.91 5.99
C ALA A 146 42.28 4.96 5.19
N ARG A 147 42.47 6.15 5.77
CA ARG A 147 43.33 7.18 5.21
C ARG A 147 44.71 6.53 5.03
N PRO A 148 45.31 6.46 3.84
CA PRO A 148 46.67 5.97 3.73
C PRO A 148 47.55 6.92 4.52
N GLU A 149 48.19 6.38 5.55
CA GLU A 149 49.32 6.99 6.24
C GLU A 149 50.32 7.39 5.15
N THR A 150 50.51 8.70 4.93
CA THR A 150 51.56 9.18 4.03
C THR A 150 52.90 8.76 4.64
N SER A 151 53.51 7.73 4.06
CA SER A 151 54.89 7.36 4.29
C SER A 151 55.78 8.54 3.84
N SER A 152 56.19 9.37 4.81
CA SER A 152 57.25 10.34 4.62
C SER A 152 58.59 9.61 4.63
N SER A 153 59.03 9.21 3.45
CA SER A 153 60.42 8.93 3.11
C SER A 153 60.58 9.41 1.66
N ASP A 154 61.61 10.09 1.21
CA ASP A 154 62.86 10.59 1.74
C ASP A 154 63.42 11.38 0.53
N ARG A 155 64.07 12.52 0.74
CA ARG A 155 65.01 13.05 -0.27
C ARG A 155 66.11 13.85 0.44
N PRO A 156 67.38 13.45 0.27
CA PRO A 156 68.51 14.27 0.66
C PRO A 156 68.70 15.39 -0.39
N VAL A 157 68.84 16.63 0.07
CA VAL A 157 69.35 17.73 -0.75
C VAL A 157 70.86 17.77 -0.57
N THR A 158 71.57 17.27 -1.57
CA THR A 158 72.96 17.62 -1.86
C THR A 158 72.95 18.59 -3.03
N ASP A 159 73.51 19.79 -2.88
CA ASP A 159 74.59 20.27 -3.74
C ASP A 159 75.22 21.59 -3.21
N PRO A 160 76.36 22.09 -3.76
CA PRO A 160 77.52 22.46 -2.95
C PRO A 160 77.91 23.94 -3.12
N ALA A 161 78.94 24.37 -2.37
CA ALA A 161 79.91 25.47 -2.62
C ALA A 161 79.40 26.81 -3.24
N VAL A 162 79.75 27.99 -2.72
CA VAL A 162 81.08 28.60 -2.82
C VAL A 162 81.15 29.86 -1.91
N VAL A 163 82.16 29.90 -1.03
CA VAL A 163 83.15 30.97 -0.75
C VAL A 163 82.77 32.46 -0.92
N ARG A 164 82.76 33.22 0.19
CA ARG A 164 83.78 34.25 0.53
C ARG A 164 83.61 34.79 1.94
#